data_AF-A0A2A4G6V9-F1
#
_entry.id   AF-A0A2A4G6V9-F1
#
_cell.length_a   1.000
_cell.length_b   1.000
_cell.length_c   1.000
_cell.angle_alpha   90.00
_cell.angle_beta   90.00
_cell.angle_gamma   90.00
#
_symmetry.space_group_name_H-M   'P 1'
#
loop_
_entity.id
_entity.type
_entity.pdbx_description
1 polymer ?
#
loop_
_entity_poly.entity_id
_entity_poly.type
_entity_poly.pdbx_seq_one_letter_code
_entity_poly.pdbx_strand_id
1 'polypeptide(L)'
;MAFDQLGFDGFTNERLQNMEKSKRLGRLKPVFLRFTILIQMMNFMKFLVLFPALILFVLGTESVQAQTAQSDKEDNKVEIFTDEERDNLQIWFYNETKSAIPEQEIRDEYYSVVLYYVVKMKRLNDKDKGLSKDKVYSEYLKLQKKQNKEVKKILSSAQYAKHLEWSEILNKSVLEHLNRM
;
A
#
# COMPACT_ATOMS: atom_id res chain seq x y z
N MET A 1 78.05 40.46 -70.73
CA MET A 1 77.03 39.39 -70.74
C MET A 1 77.42 38.43 -69.63
N ALA A 2 76.83 38.47 -68.44
CA ALA A 2 75.42 38.18 -68.12
C ALA A 2 75.03 36.79 -68.60
N PHE A 3 74.96 35.83 -67.67
CA PHE A 3 74.03 34.70 -67.52
C PHE A 3 74.56 33.93 -66.29
N ASP A 4 73.91 33.99 -65.12
CA ASP A 4 72.69 33.25 -64.77
C ASP A 4 73.07 32.07 -63.86
N GLN A 5 72.08 31.61 -63.08
CA GLN A 5 72.04 30.31 -62.39
C GLN A 5 72.71 30.18 -61.01
N LEU A 6 72.11 29.59 -59.98
CA LEU A 6 70.82 28.93 -59.73
C LEU A 6 70.80 28.78 -58.19
N GLY A 7 69.79 29.18 -57.43
CA GLY A 7 68.54 28.44 -57.33
C GLY A 7 68.69 27.19 -56.45
N PHE A 8 68.75 27.31 -55.11
CA PHE A 8 68.55 26.13 -54.23
C PHE A 8 68.11 26.39 -52.76
N ASP A 9 67.78 27.62 -52.34
CA ASP A 9 67.63 27.88 -50.89
C ASP A 9 66.17 28.03 -50.41
N GLY A 10 65.24 28.27 -51.32
CA GLY A 10 63.84 28.54 -50.97
C GLY A 10 62.95 27.30 -50.79
N PHE A 11 63.24 26.19 -51.48
CA PHE A 11 62.31 25.06 -51.59
C PHE A 11 62.37 24.07 -50.41
N THR A 12 63.49 24.03 -49.68
CA THR A 12 63.70 23.10 -48.56
C THR A 12 63.09 23.62 -47.26
N ASN A 13 63.11 24.93 -47.04
CA ASN A 13 62.69 25.54 -45.77
C ASN A 13 61.16 25.52 -45.59
N GLU A 14 60.41 25.77 -46.67
CA GLU A 14 58.95 25.80 -46.62
C GLU A 14 58.33 24.40 -46.44
N ARG A 15 58.93 23.36 -47.04
CA ARG A 15 58.50 21.97 -46.82
C ARG A 15 58.79 21.48 -45.41
N LEU A 16 59.91 21.86 -44.81
CA LEU A 16 60.25 21.49 -43.43
C LEU A 16 59.31 22.19 -42.43
N GLN A 17 59.01 23.48 -42.62
CA GLN A 17 58.04 24.19 -41.79
C GLN A 17 56.64 23.60 -41.90
N ASN A 18 56.19 23.23 -43.11
CA ASN A 18 54.88 22.62 -43.29
C ASN A 18 54.79 21.20 -42.69
N MET A 19 55.88 20.43 -42.71
CA MET A 19 55.92 19.12 -42.03
C MET A 19 55.95 19.22 -40.50
N GLU A 20 56.62 20.20 -39.91
CA GLU A 20 56.54 20.42 -38.46
C GLU A 20 55.14 20.88 -38.04
N LYS A 21 54.53 21.78 -38.82
CA LYS A 21 53.19 22.30 -38.52
C LYS A 21 52.14 21.20 -38.57
N SER A 22 52.22 20.27 -39.54
CA SER A 22 51.29 19.14 -39.63
C SER A 22 51.50 18.10 -38.52
N LYS A 23 52.75 17.82 -38.11
CA LYS A 23 53.05 16.94 -36.96
C LYS A 23 52.54 17.51 -35.63
N ARG A 24 52.61 18.84 -35.43
CA ARG A 24 52.06 19.51 -34.23
C ARG A 24 50.52 19.48 -34.22
N LEU A 25 49.87 19.68 -35.38
CA LEU A 25 48.41 19.61 -35.51
C LEU A 25 47.85 18.18 -35.33
N GLY A 26 48.59 17.15 -35.74
CA GLY A 26 48.20 15.75 -35.54
C GLY A 26 48.20 15.30 -34.08
N ARG A 27 49.08 15.85 -33.24
CA ARG A 27 49.16 15.52 -31.80
C ARG A 27 48.11 16.20 -30.93
N LEU A 28 47.45 17.27 -31.39
CA LEU A 28 46.51 18.06 -30.59
C LEU A 28 45.06 17.54 -30.67
N LYS A 29 44.67 16.88 -31.77
CA LYS A 29 43.31 16.34 -31.94
C LYS A 29 42.84 15.32 -30.87
N PRO A 30 43.67 14.39 -30.35
CA PRO A 30 43.18 13.41 -29.37
C PRO A 30 43.00 13.99 -27.95
N VAL A 31 43.60 15.15 -27.64
CA VAL A 31 43.53 15.74 -26.28
C VAL A 31 42.19 16.46 -26.07
N PHE A 32 41.75 17.26 -27.06
CA PHE A 32 40.49 18.00 -26.96
C PHE A 32 39.27 17.07 -26.90
N LEU A 33 39.28 15.95 -27.62
CA LEU A 33 38.18 14.98 -27.63
C LEU A 33 37.98 14.33 -26.25
N ARG A 34 39.07 14.03 -25.54
CA ARG A 34 39.04 13.46 -24.18
C ARG A 34 38.47 14.44 -23.15
N PHE A 35 38.77 15.74 -23.27
CA PHE A 35 38.25 16.76 -22.36
C PHE A 35 36.74 16.98 -22.52
N THR A 36 36.22 16.98 -23.75
CA THR A 36 34.77 17.11 -24.00
C THR A 36 33.98 15.92 -23.48
N ILE A 37 34.52 14.69 -23.60
CA ILE A 37 33.87 13.48 -23.08
C ILE A 37 33.84 13.49 -21.54
N LEU A 38 34.92 13.91 -20.89
CA LEU A 38 34.97 14.02 -19.42
C LEU A 38 33.96 15.04 -18.86
N ILE A 39 33.78 16.18 -19.52
CA ILE A 39 32.80 17.21 -19.11
C ILE A 39 31.36 16.70 -19.30
N GLN A 40 31.07 15.99 -20.41
CA GLN A 40 29.78 15.38 -20.67
C GLN A 40 29.43 14.28 -19.64
N MET A 41 30.40 13.43 -19.29
CA MET A 41 30.22 12.38 -18.27
C MET A 41 29.97 12.95 -16.86
N MET A 42 30.62 14.06 -16.51
CA MET A 42 30.44 14.71 -15.20
C MET A 42 29.06 15.38 -15.05
N ASN A 43 28.46 15.86 -16.15
CA ASN A 43 27.09 16.38 -16.13
C ASN A 43 26.06 15.24 -16.08
N PHE A 44 26.29 14.13 -16.80
CA PHE A 44 25.42 12.96 -16.77
C PHE A 44 25.32 12.33 -15.37
N MET A 45 26.43 12.32 -14.62
CA MET A 45 26.47 11.77 -13.26
C MET A 45 25.68 12.64 -12.24
N LYS A 46 25.59 13.95 -12.47
CA LYS A 46 24.75 14.85 -11.64
C LYS A 46 23.26 14.62 -11.88
N PHE A 47 22.86 14.38 -13.13
CA PHE A 47 21.47 14.04 -13.46
C PHE A 47 21.08 12.65 -12.93
N LEU A 48 22.01 11.69 -12.90
CA LEU A 48 21.78 10.34 -12.38
C LEU A 48 21.44 10.32 -10.87
N VAL A 49 21.98 11.26 -10.09
CA VAL A 49 21.76 11.33 -8.63
C VAL A 49 20.57 12.22 -8.25
N LEU A 50 20.32 13.30 -9.00
CA LEU A 50 19.25 14.26 -8.68
C LEU A 50 17.85 13.76 -9.08
N PHE A 51 17.74 12.90 -10.10
CA PHE A 51 16.46 12.36 -10.57
C PHE A 51 15.78 11.39 -9.58
N PRO A 52 16.47 10.41 -8.97
CA PRO A 52 15.83 9.51 -8.00
C PRO A 52 15.43 10.21 -6.69
N ALA A 53 16.16 11.25 -6.27
CA ALA A 53 15.82 12.03 -5.07
C ALA A 53 14.48 12.79 -5.22
N LEU A 54 14.15 13.25 -6.43
CA LEU A 54 12.89 13.93 -6.72
C LEU A 54 11.69 12.95 -6.73
N ILE A 55 11.89 11.73 -7.24
CA ILE A 55 10.85 10.69 -7.27
C ILE A 55 10.48 10.24 -5.85
N LEU A 56 11.46 10.13 -4.95
CA LEU A 56 11.22 9.77 -3.54
C LEU A 56 10.46 10.85 -2.76
N PHE A 57 10.57 12.13 -3.15
CA PHE A 57 9.86 13.22 -2.50
C PHE A 57 8.35 13.26 -2.84
N VAL A 58 7.98 12.85 -4.05
CA VAL A 58 6.56 12.86 -4.51
C VAL A 58 5.75 11.71 -3.90
N LEU A 59 6.38 10.58 -3.55
CA LEU A 59 5.69 9.43 -2.95
C LEU A 59 5.37 9.59 -1.46
N GLY A 60 5.86 10.66 -0.80
CA GLY A 60 5.71 10.86 0.64
C GLY A 60 4.41 11.53 1.09
N THR A 61 3.59 12.08 0.18
CA THR A 61 2.43 12.91 0.55
C THR A 61 1.10 12.15 0.65
N GLU A 62 1.02 10.90 0.17
CA GLU A 62 -0.23 10.12 0.20
C GLU A 62 -0.52 9.47 1.57
N SER A 63 0.49 9.35 2.45
CA SER A 63 0.36 8.65 3.73
C SER A 63 -0.27 9.51 4.85
N VAL A 64 -0.21 10.83 4.75
CA VAL A 64 -0.68 11.74 5.82
C VAL A 64 -2.21 11.88 5.83
N GLN A 65 -2.86 11.86 4.66
CA GLN A 65 -4.31 12.04 4.56
C GLN A 65 -5.12 10.77 4.90
N ALA A 66 -4.50 9.59 4.84
CA ALA A 66 -5.10 8.35 5.30
C ALA A 66 -5.13 8.23 6.83
N GLN A 67 -4.17 8.84 7.54
CA GLN A 67 -4.08 8.78 9.00
C GLN A 67 -5.10 9.70 9.70
N THR A 68 -5.34 10.90 9.18
CA THR A 68 -6.31 11.84 9.77
C THR A 68 -7.75 11.36 9.61
N ALA A 69 -8.12 10.84 8.44
CA ALA A 69 -9.45 10.29 8.20
C ALA A 69 -9.74 8.98 8.97
N GLN A 70 -8.71 8.34 9.54
CA GLN A 70 -8.87 7.16 10.39
C GLN A 70 -9.02 7.52 11.87
N SER A 71 -8.29 8.53 12.35
CA SER A 71 -8.43 9.10 13.70
C SER A 71 -9.86 9.57 13.98
N ASP A 72 -10.43 10.37 13.06
CA ASP A 72 -11.79 10.93 13.24
C ASP A 72 -12.89 9.83 13.24
N LYS A 73 -12.62 8.68 12.60
CA LYS A 73 -13.54 7.53 12.60
C LYS A 73 -13.44 6.67 13.85
N GLU A 74 -12.33 6.73 14.58
CA GLU A 74 -12.15 5.99 15.82
C GLU A 74 -12.82 6.71 17.00
N ASP A 75 -12.73 8.04 17.07
CA ASP A 75 -13.38 8.84 18.12
C ASP A 75 -14.93 8.83 18.06
N ASN A 76 -15.48 8.52 16.88
CA ASN A 76 -16.93 8.41 16.65
C ASN A 76 -17.54 7.03 16.94
N LYS A 77 -16.75 6.04 17.39
CA LYS A 77 -17.29 4.72 17.78
C LYS A 77 -17.88 4.77 19.18
N VAL A 78 -19.09 4.24 19.34
CA VAL A 78 -19.60 3.80 20.64
C VAL A 78 -19.32 2.31 20.74
N GLU A 79 -18.43 1.92 21.65
CA GLU A 79 -18.08 0.52 21.84
C GLU A 79 -19.23 -0.24 22.53
N ILE A 80 -19.67 -1.33 21.89
CA ILE A 80 -20.79 -2.17 22.36
C ILE A 80 -20.36 -3.11 23.50
N PHE A 81 -19.07 -3.46 23.54
CA PHE A 81 -18.47 -4.32 24.55
C PHE A 81 -17.17 -3.68 25.02
N THR A 82 -16.87 -3.81 26.30
CA THR A 82 -15.54 -3.52 26.83
C THR A 82 -14.49 -4.44 26.21
N ASP A 83 -13.22 -4.06 26.28
CA ASP A 83 -12.12 -4.88 25.79
C ASP A 83 -12.11 -6.28 26.43
N GLU A 84 -12.34 -6.37 27.75
CA GLU A 84 -12.38 -7.63 28.49
C GLU A 84 -13.56 -8.53 28.08
N GLU A 85 -14.76 -7.96 27.92
CA GLU A 85 -15.94 -8.72 27.45
C GLU A 85 -15.72 -9.26 26.03
N ARG A 86 -15.10 -8.47 25.16
CA ARG A 86 -14.79 -8.88 23.79
C ARG A 86 -13.80 -10.04 23.78
N ASP A 87 -12.73 -9.97 24.56
CA ASP A 87 -11.70 -11.01 24.59
C ASP A 87 -12.27 -12.32 25.14
N ASN A 88 -13.09 -12.25 26.19
CA ASN A 88 -13.81 -13.39 26.73
C ASN A 88 -14.79 -14.00 25.72
N LEU A 89 -15.55 -13.18 24.98
CA LEU A 89 -16.46 -13.64 23.94
C LEU A 89 -15.72 -14.31 22.77
N GLN A 90 -14.55 -13.79 22.39
CA GLN A 90 -13.72 -14.39 21.34
C GLN A 90 -13.22 -15.78 21.74
N ILE A 91 -12.70 -15.92 22.97
CA ILE A 91 -12.21 -17.20 23.49
C ILE A 91 -13.37 -18.21 23.59
N TRP A 92 -14.50 -17.80 24.16
CA TRP A 92 -15.68 -18.65 24.27
C TRP A 92 -16.17 -19.11 22.89
N PHE A 93 -16.34 -18.17 21.96
CA PHE A 93 -16.83 -18.48 20.61
C PHE A 93 -15.88 -19.43 19.86
N TYR A 94 -14.56 -19.21 19.97
CA TYR A 94 -13.56 -20.10 19.39
C TYR A 94 -13.67 -21.53 19.95
N ASN A 95 -13.80 -21.68 21.27
CA ASN A 95 -13.90 -23.01 21.89
C ASN A 95 -15.18 -23.75 21.48
N GLU A 96 -16.32 -23.07 21.50
CA GLU A 96 -17.60 -23.68 21.14
C GLU A 96 -17.67 -24.11 19.67
N THR A 97 -17.18 -23.25 18.79
CA THR A 97 -17.14 -23.54 17.35
C THR A 97 -16.16 -24.64 17.00
N LYS A 98 -14.99 -24.69 17.66
CA LYS A 98 -14.02 -25.79 17.51
C LYS A 98 -14.60 -27.14 17.93
N SER A 99 -15.42 -27.15 18.99
CA SER A 99 -16.07 -28.36 19.49
C SER A 99 -17.19 -28.85 18.56
N ALA A 100 -18.11 -27.95 18.15
CA ALA A 100 -19.29 -28.35 17.38
C ALA A 100 -19.03 -28.51 15.87
N ILE A 101 -18.03 -27.82 15.31
CA ILE A 101 -17.66 -27.87 13.90
C ILE A 101 -16.22 -28.39 13.84
N PRO A 102 -15.97 -29.71 13.83
CA PRO A 102 -14.63 -30.27 13.94
C PRO A 102 -13.80 -30.12 12.65
N GLU A 103 -14.45 -29.96 11.50
CA GLU A 103 -13.80 -29.76 10.22
C GLU A 103 -13.31 -28.32 10.05
N GLN A 104 -12.01 -28.17 9.75
CA GLN A 104 -11.37 -26.86 9.71
C GLN A 104 -11.88 -25.99 8.55
N GLU A 105 -12.01 -26.57 7.35
CA GLU A 105 -12.47 -25.83 6.17
C GLU A 105 -13.87 -25.24 6.39
N ILE A 106 -14.80 -26.06 6.93
CA ILE A 106 -16.15 -25.61 7.29
C ILE A 106 -16.11 -24.53 8.37
N ARG A 107 -15.22 -24.65 9.38
CA ARG A 107 -15.06 -23.60 10.41
C ARG A 107 -14.55 -22.30 9.84
N ASP A 108 -13.56 -22.34 8.95
CA ASP A 108 -12.94 -21.14 8.40
C ASP A 108 -13.94 -20.38 7.51
N GLU A 109 -14.74 -21.11 6.72
CA GLU A 109 -15.85 -20.53 5.95
C GLU A 109 -16.94 -19.97 6.88
N TYR A 110 -17.33 -20.72 7.91
CA TYR A 110 -18.27 -20.27 8.93
C TYR A 110 -17.80 -18.97 9.62
N TYR A 111 -16.54 -18.92 10.08
CA TYR A 111 -15.96 -17.74 10.71
C TYR A 111 -15.94 -16.54 9.77
N SER A 112 -15.61 -16.75 8.50
CA SER A 112 -15.59 -15.69 7.50
C SER A 112 -16.97 -15.05 7.35
N VAL A 113 -18.02 -15.87 7.26
CA VAL A 113 -19.42 -15.39 7.20
C VAL A 113 -19.82 -14.68 8.50
N VAL A 114 -19.52 -15.28 9.66
CA VAL A 114 -19.89 -14.69 10.94
C VAL A 114 -19.23 -13.33 11.13
N LEU A 115 -17.92 -13.25 10.94
CA LEU A 115 -17.13 -12.03 11.10
C LEU A 115 -17.61 -10.92 10.17
N TYR A 116 -17.91 -11.24 8.91
CA TYR A 116 -18.45 -10.27 7.95
C TYR A 116 -19.73 -9.59 8.47
N TYR A 117 -20.65 -10.36 9.06
CA TYR A 117 -21.89 -9.80 9.60
C TYR A 117 -21.68 -9.08 10.94
N VAL A 118 -20.80 -9.59 11.82
CA VAL A 118 -20.43 -8.91 13.08
C VAL A 118 -19.86 -7.52 12.82
N VAL A 119 -18.94 -7.38 11.85
CA VAL A 119 -18.38 -6.08 11.46
C VAL A 119 -19.48 -5.13 10.97
N LYS A 120 -20.46 -5.63 10.21
CA LYS A 120 -21.60 -4.80 9.77
C LYS A 120 -22.50 -4.38 10.92
N MET A 121 -22.78 -5.29 11.85
CA MET A 121 -23.58 -5.00 13.05
C MET A 121 -22.89 -3.96 13.94
N LYS A 122 -21.56 -4.06 14.13
CA LYS A 122 -20.77 -3.07 14.88
C LYS A 122 -20.94 -1.66 14.33
N ARG A 123 -21.02 -1.51 13.01
CA ARG A 123 -21.18 -0.20 12.34
C ARG A 123 -22.60 0.37 12.43
N LEU A 124 -23.57 -0.33 13.02
CA LEU A 124 -24.92 0.23 13.21
C LEU A 124 -24.95 1.30 14.31
N ASN A 125 -24.01 1.22 15.27
CA ASN A 125 -23.90 2.15 16.39
C ASN A 125 -22.90 3.32 16.13
N ASP A 126 -22.50 3.54 14.87
CA ASP A 126 -21.67 4.70 14.50
C ASP A 126 -22.46 6.00 14.79
N LYS A 127 -21.90 6.89 15.62
CA LYS A 127 -22.52 8.15 16.07
C LYS A 127 -23.05 9.02 14.91
N ASP A 128 -22.40 8.92 13.75
CA ASP A 128 -22.71 9.70 12.55
C ASP A 128 -24.05 9.35 11.88
N LYS A 129 -24.71 8.25 12.30
CA LYS A 129 -25.94 7.78 11.62
C LYS A 129 -27.23 8.29 12.25
N GLY A 130 -27.19 8.86 13.45
CA GLY A 130 -28.37 9.42 14.14
C GLY A 130 -29.56 8.45 14.24
N LEU A 131 -29.30 7.14 14.27
CA LEU A 131 -30.35 6.12 14.27
C LEU A 131 -30.98 6.01 15.66
N SER A 132 -32.31 5.94 15.72
CA SER A 132 -33.00 5.57 16.97
C SER A 132 -32.67 4.12 17.35
N LYS A 133 -32.75 3.80 18.65
CA LYS A 133 -32.52 2.45 19.20
C LYS A 133 -33.33 1.38 18.45
N ASP A 134 -34.61 1.65 18.19
CA ASP A 134 -35.50 0.73 17.46
C ASP A 134 -35.01 0.46 16.04
N LYS A 135 -34.44 1.48 15.38
CA LYS A 135 -33.92 1.35 14.01
C LYS A 135 -32.59 0.58 14.01
N VAL A 136 -31.72 0.81 14.99
CA VAL A 136 -30.50 0.02 15.20
C VAL A 136 -30.86 -1.45 15.41
N TYR A 137 -31.80 -1.74 16.30
CA TYR A 137 -32.24 -3.10 16.58
C TYR A 137 -32.90 -3.77 15.35
N SER A 138 -33.73 -3.04 14.60
CA SER A 138 -34.33 -3.54 13.36
C SER A 138 -33.27 -3.91 12.31
N GLU A 139 -32.26 -3.05 12.10
CA GLU A 139 -31.17 -3.35 11.17
C GLU A 139 -30.27 -4.49 11.66
N TYR A 140 -30.04 -4.59 12.97
CA TYR A 140 -29.34 -5.71 13.58
C TYR A 140 -30.03 -7.05 13.27
N LEU A 141 -31.35 -7.13 13.50
CA LEU A 141 -32.14 -8.34 13.19
C LEU A 141 -32.13 -8.69 11.69
N LYS A 142 -32.12 -7.68 10.81
CA LYS A 142 -31.99 -7.91 9.35
C LYS A 142 -30.64 -8.52 9.00
N LEU A 143 -29.55 -8.02 9.58
CA LEU A 143 -28.20 -8.56 9.38
C LEU A 143 -28.11 -9.99 9.93
N GLN A 144 -28.69 -10.25 11.10
CA GLN A 144 -28.70 -11.58 11.69
C GLN A 144 -29.45 -12.59 10.82
N LYS A 145 -30.63 -12.23 10.32
CA LYS A 145 -31.41 -13.11 9.42
C LYS A 145 -30.62 -13.46 8.16
N LYS A 146 -29.81 -12.53 7.64
CA LYS A 146 -28.94 -12.77 6.49
C LYS A 146 -27.77 -13.70 6.85
N GLN A 147 -27.10 -13.46 7.98
CA GLN A 147 -26.07 -14.33 8.52
C GLN A 147 -26.58 -15.77 8.67
N ASN A 148 -27.71 -15.97 9.35
CA ASN A 148 -28.31 -17.29 9.55
C ASN A 148 -28.60 -18.00 8.22
N LYS A 149 -29.08 -17.27 7.21
CA LYS A 149 -29.35 -17.83 5.87
C LYS A 149 -28.07 -18.30 5.16
N GLU A 150 -26.96 -17.59 5.33
CA GLU A 150 -25.67 -17.95 4.73
C GLU A 150 -25.01 -19.11 5.48
N VAL A 151 -24.96 -19.02 6.81
CA VAL A 151 -24.42 -20.06 7.69
C VAL A 151 -25.16 -21.39 7.50
N LYS A 152 -26.48 -21.38 7.29
CA LYS A 152 -27.27 -22.59 7.03
C LYS A 152 -26.85 -23.35 5.77
N LYS A 153 -26.17 -22.70 4.82
CA LYS A 153 -25.67 -23.37 3.61
C LYS A 153 -24.36 -24.12 3.85
N ILE A 154 -23.63 -23.73 4.90
CA ILE A 154 -22.29 -24.24 5.23
C ILE A 154 -22.41 -25.35 6.29
N LEU A 155 -23.28 -25.14 7.28
CA LEU A 155 -23.41 -26.02 8.42
C LEU A 155 -24.41 -27.17 8.17
N SER A 156 -24.11 -28.33 8.71
CA SER A 156 -25.10 -29.39 8.89
C SER A 156 -26.24 -28.95 9.82
N SER A 157 -27.37 -29.66 9.80
CA SER A 157 -28.52 -29.36 10.65
C SER A 157 -28.18 -29.29 12.15
N ALA A 158 -27.31 -30.17 12.64
CA ALA A 158 -26.91 -30.19 14.05
C ALA A 158 -26.00 -29.00 14.41
N GLN A 159 -25.03 -28.68 13.56
CA GLN A 159 -24.17 -27.51 13.73
C GLN A 159 -24.95 -26.20 13.63
N TYR A 160 -25.91 -26.14 12.70
CA TYR A 160 -26.79 -24.99 12.56
C TYR A 160 -27.67 -24.78 13.80
N ALA A 161 -28.15 -25.86 14.44
CA ALA A 161 -28.87 -25.74 15.71
C ALA A 161 -27.99 -25.12 16.80
N LYS A 162 -26.72 -25.52 16.91
CA LYS A 162 -25.75 -24.89 17.83
C LYS A 162 -25.50 -23.42 17.52
N HIS A 163 -25.36 -23.07 16.24
CA HIS A 163 -25.28 -21.67 15.83
C HIS A 163 -26.49 -20.84 16.27
N LEU A 164 -27.71 -21.41 16.20
CA LEU A 164 -28.92 -20.73 16.67
C LEU A 164 -28.92 -20.53 18.19
N GLU A 165 -28.49 -21.53 18.97
CA GLU A 165 -28.34 -21.42 20.43
C GLU A 165 -27.38 -20.27 20.80
N TRP A 166 -26.19 -20.23 20.18
CA TRP A 166 -25.21 -19.17 20.41
C TRP A 166 -25.70 -17.80 19.97
N SER A 167 -26.39 -17.75 18.83
CA SER A 167 -26.98 -16.51 18.30
C SER A 167 -28.03 -15.93 19.24
N GLU A 168 -28.81 -16.77 19.92
CA GLU A 168 -29.78 -16.30 20.92
C GLU A 168 -29.09 -15.68 22.15
N ILE A 169 -28.00 -16.28 22.63
CA ILE A 169 -27.20 -15.75 23.74
C ILE A 169 -26.63 -14.38 23.37
N LEU A 170 -26.02 -14.27 22.19
CA LEU A 170 -25.43 -13.02 21.70
C LEU A 170 -26.50 -11.93 21.50
N ASN A 171 -27.68 -12.29 20.98
CA ASN A 171 -28.79 -11.36 20.82
C ASN A 171 -29.28 -10.76 22.13
N LYS A 172 -29.41 -11.59 23.17
CA LYS A 172 -29.82 -11.11 24.51
C LYS A 172 -28.80 -10.10 25.03
N SER A 173 -27.51 -10.41 24.90
CA SER A 173 -26.43 -9.51 25.30
C SER A 173 -26.47 -8.17 24.55
N VAL A 174 -26.65 -8.18 23.22
CA VAL A 174 -26.77 -6.96 22.41
C VAL A 174 -28.00 -6.14 22.80
N LEU A 175 -29.16 -6.78 23.02
CA LEU A 175 -30.39 -6.10 23.42
C LEU A 175 -30.26 -5.43 24.79
N GLU A 176 -29.69 -6.15 25.76
CA GLU A 176 -29.42 -5.61 27.09
C GLU A 176 -28.51 -4.40 27.02
N HIS A 177 -27.46 -4.45 26.19
CA HIS A 177 -26.56 -3.32 26.01
C HIS A 177 -27.26 -2.11 25.36
N LEU A 178 -28.06 -2.33 24.31
CA LEU A 178 -28.84 -1.27 23.65
C LEU A 178 -29.83 -0.58 24.62
N ASN A 179 -30.35 -1.30 25.61
CA ASN A 179 -31.25 -0.76 26.63
C ASN A 179 -30.52 0.04 27.72
N ARG A 180 -29.21 -0.14 27.89
CA ARG A 180 -28.38 0.59 28.88
C ARG A 180 -27.81 1.91 28.33
N MET A 181 -27.67 2.04 27.00
CA MET A 181 -27.49 3.33 26.33
C MET A 181 -28.78 4.15 26.40
#